data_AF-A0A9C9N2X7-F1
#
_entry.id   AF-A0A9C9N2X7-F1
#
_cell.length_a   1.000
_cell.length_b   1.000
_cell.length_c   1.000
_cell.angle_alpha   90.00
_cell.angle_beta   90.00
_cell.angle_gamma   90.00
#
_symmetry.space_group_name_H-M   'P 1'
#
loop_
_entity.id
_entity.type
_entity.pdbx_description
1 polymer ?
#
loop_
_entity_poly.entity_id
_entity_poly.type
_entity_poly.pdbx_seq_one_letter_code
_entity_poly.pdbx_strand_id
1 'polypeptide(L)'
;QDRAFARFYPTIAVDGCDKRCAARGTEMYSGKPAAEIVVTDLIAGNGLGGDLGSARRLNGSGSEAVDLVAERIAQTADELLGVKWDRRRGRPAGAARAETIAKEETEAKVASCACGSGIPIQKVSVNGKEVTFIALPLIFEQFHQQGKSPAGGVAEELMNVVKIYTPIPEGEEETYTEAVLREYAAFYRQKEEN
;
A
#
# COMPACT_ATOMS: atom_id res chain seq x y z
N GLN A 1 -15.29 -2.87 -5.12
CA GLN A 1 -15.00 -1.75 -4.20
C GLN A 1 -13.53 -1.86 -3.82
N ASP A 2 -12.66 -1.13 -4.51
CA ASP A 2 -11.22 -1.22 -4.29
C ASP A 2 -10.81 -0.13 -3.30
N ARG A 3 -10.71 -0.49 -2.02
CA ARG A 3 -10.32 0.44 -0.94
C ARG A 3 -9.05 0.01 -0.23
N ALA A 4 -8.37 -1.05 -0.64
CA ALA A 4 -7.26 -1.62 0.11
C ALA A 4 -5.86 -1.26 -0.43
N PHE A 5 -5.77 -0.29 -1.35
CA PHE A 5 -4.52 0.16 -1.98
C PHE A 5 -3.37 0.48 -1.03
N ALA A 6 -3.62 1.13 0.12
CA ALA A 6 -2.56 1.49 1.07
C ALA A 6 -1.94 0.27 1.79
N ARG A 7 -2.58 -0.91 1.71
CA ARG A 7 -1.96 -2.17 2.15
C ARG A 7 -0.91 -2.68 1.17
N PHE A 8 -1.03 -2.34 -0.11
CA PHE A 8 -0.23 -2.93 -1.19
C PHE A 8 0.76 -1.94 -1.81
N TYR A 9 0.48 -0.65 -1.72
CA TYR A 9 1.28 0.40 -2.32
C TYR A 9 1.62 1.47 -1.28
N PRO A 10 2.88 1.92 -1.23
CA PRO A 10 3.25 3.10 -0.45
C PRO A 10 2.33 4.26 -0.80
N THR A 11 1.60 4.73 0.20
CA THR A 11 0.55 5.75 0.04
C THR A 11 0.90 6.96 0.87
N ILE A 12 0.89 8.14 0.24
CA ILE A 12 1.04 9.43 0.92
C ILE A 12 -0.36 10.03 1.09
N ALA A 13 -0.80 10.21 2.33
CA ALA A 13 -2.03 10.95 2.62
C ALA A 13 -1.71 12.45 2.67
N VAL A 14 -2.46 13.26 1.92
CA VAL A 14 -2.32 14.73 1.90
C VAL A 14 -3.60 15.36 2.41
N ASP A 15 -3.50 16.07 3.53
CA ASP A 15 -4.61 16.62 4.28
C ASP A 15 -4.55 18.15 4.33
N GLY A 16 -5.66 18.81 4.01
CA GLY A 16 -5.75 20.26 4.01
C GLY A 16 -5.79 20.90 5.41
N CYS A 17 -6.01 20.12 6.46
CA CYS A 17 -6.08 20.60 7.84
C CYS A 17 -5.74 19.50 8.86
N ASP A 18 -5.63 19.88 10.13
CA ASP A 18 -5.33 19.02 11.29
C ASP A 18 -6.35 17.90 11.56
N LYS A 19 -7.53 17.96 10.94
CA LYS A 19 -8.54 16.88 11.04
C LYS A 19 -8.09 15.57 10.42
N ARG A 20 -7.16 15.62 9.46
CA ARG A 20 -6.54 14.45 8.81
C ARG A 20 -7.55 13.45 8.23
N CYS A 21 -8.55 13.94 7.51
CA CYS A 21 -9.63 13.08 7.00
C CYS A 21 -9.13 12.08 5.95
N ALA A 22 -8.16 12.44 5.12
CA ALA A 22 -7.55 11.54 4.15
C ALA A 22 -6.72 10.47 4.84
N ALA A 23 -5.84 10.83 5.79
CA ALA A 23 -5.05 9.85 6.53
C ALA A 23 -5.93 8.88 7.33
N ARG A 24 -6.87 9.40 8.12
CA ARG A 24 -7.77 8.57 8.95
C ARG A 24 -8.68 7.67 8.10
N GLY A 25 -9.24 8.19 7.01
CA GLY A 25 -10.05 7.40 6.10
C GLY A 25 -9.24 6.31 5.41
N THR A 26 -8.02 6.63 5.00
CA THR A 26 -7.10 5.67 4.41
C THR A 26 -6.73 4.60 5.43
N GLU A 27 -6.36 4.94 6.65
CA GLU A 27 -6.03 3.97 7.70
C GLU A 27 -7.22 3.06 8.05
N MET A 28 -8.41 3.63 8.19
CA MET A 28 -9.62 2.89 8.55
C MET A 28 -10.05 1.89 7.48
N TYR A 29 -10.05 2.28 6.21
CA TYR A 29 -10.63 1.46 5.13
C TYR A 29 -9.59 0.75 4.26
N SER A 30 -8.38 1.29 4.21
CA SER A 30 -7.28 0.81 3.39
C SER A 30 -6.18 0.22 4.24
N GLY A 31 -5.45 1.02 5.00
CA GLY A 31 -4.26 0.61 5.73
C GLY A 31 -3.48 1.86 6.08
N LYS A 32 -2.55 1.74 7.03
CA LYS A 32 -1.79 2.89 7.50
C LYS A 32 -1.01 3.53 6.34
N PRO A 33 -1.20 4.84 6.04
CA PRO A 33 -0.39 5.53 5.05
C PRO A 33 1.10 5.42 5.37
N ALA A 34 1.93 5.33 4.33
CA ALA A 34 3.38 5.31 4.48
C ALA A 34 3.93 6.69 4.90
N ALA A 35 3.21 7.76 4.54
CA ALA A 35 3.49 9.11 4.99
C ALA A 35 2.20 9.95 5.06
N GLU A 36 2.23 10.98 5.90
CA GLU A 36 1.15 11.95 6.07
C GLU A 36 1.70 13.37 5.89
N ILE A 37 0.98 14.21 5.14
CA ILE A 37 1.30 15.62 4.94
C ILE A 37 0.08 16.45 5.34
N VAL A 38 0.22 17.29 6.36
CA VAL A 38 -0.80 18.29 6.73
C VAL A 38 -0.39 19.64 6.15
N VAL A 39 -1.13 20.11 5.16
CA VAL A 39 -0.81 21.31 4.37
C VAL A 39 -0.75 22.56 5.25
N THR A 40 -1.69 22.72 6.19
CA THR A 40 -1.69 23.86 7.13
C THR A 40 -0.45 23.91 8.00
N ASP A 41 0.00 22.76 8.51
CA ASP A 41 1.16 22.66 9.39
C ASP A 41 2.44 22.97 8.60
N LEU A 42 2.54 22.44 7.37
CA LEU A 42 3.67 22.67 6.47
C LEU A 42 3.81 24.15 6.11
N ILE A 43 2.71 24.79 5.72
CA ILE A 43 2.69 26.21 5.34
C ILE A 43 3.00 27.10 6.55
N ALA A 44 2.39 26.84 7.71
CA ALA A 44 2.64 27.59 8.93
C ALA A 44 4.09 27.47 9.40
N GLY A 45 4.66 26.26 9.38
CA GLY A 45 6.05 26.00 9.75
C GLY A 45 7.08 26.66 8.84
N ASN A 46 6.69 27.06 7.63
CA ASN A 46 7.55 27.77 6.67
C ASN A 46 7.20 29.26 6.55
N GLY A 47 6.40 29.82 7.47
CA GLY A 47 6.09 31.24 7.52
C GLY A 47 5.10 31.74 6.44
N LEU A 48 4.41 30.82 5.75
CA LEU A 48 3.48 31.14 4.66
C LEU A 48 2.01 31.19 5.11
N GLY A 49 1.71 31.11 6.40
CA GLY A 49 0.35 30.99 6.96
C GLY A 49 -0.55 32.23 6.88
N GLY A 50 -0.25 33.18 6.00
CA GLY A 50 -1.00 34.43 5.80
C GLY A 50 -2.15 34.32 4.80
N ASP A 51 -2.56 35.45 4.22
CA ASP A 51 -3.52 35.46 3.11
C ASP A 51 -2.92 34.74 1.89
N LEU A 52 -3.50 33.59 1.52
CA LEU A 52 -3.13 32.80 0.35
C LEU A 52 -3.98 33.15 -0.89
N GLY A 53 -4.92 34.10 -0.74
CA GLY A 53 -5.94 34.41 -1.71
C GLY A 53 -7.23 33.63 -1.43
N SER A 54 -7.91 33.20 -2.50
CA SER A 54 -9.20 32.52 -2.41
C SER A 54 -9.13 31.10 -2.97
N ALA A 55 -10.13 30.29 -2.63
CA ALA A 55 -10.27 28.94 -3.19
C ALA A 55 -10.35 28.91 -4.73
N ARG A 56 -10.71 30.03 -5.39
CA ARG A 56 -10.77 30.14 -6.86
C ARG A 56 -9.51 30.73 -7.48
N ARG A 57 -8.72 31.47 -6.71
CA ARG A 57 -7.53 32.17 -7.20
C ARG A 57 -6.57 32.43 -6.06
N LEU A 58 -5.42 31.78 -6.15
CA LEU A 58 -4.29 32.00 -5.27
C LEU A 58 -3.59 33.33 -5.60
N ASN A 59 -3.05 33.98 -4.57
CA ASN A 59 -2.12 35.10 -4.73
C ASN A 59 -0.67 34.58 -4.80
N GLY A 60 0.32 35.48 -4.77
CA GLY A 60 1.74 35.08 -4.81
C GLY A 60 2.14 34.13 -3.70
N SER A 61 1.75 34.43 -2.45
CA SER A 61 2.00 33.56 -1.29
C SER A 61 1.27 32.22 -1.41
N GLY A 62 0.06 32.22 -1.98
CA GLY A 62 -0.68 31.00 -2.31
C GLY A 62 0.03 30.12 -3.33
N SER A 63 0.62 30.72 -4.37
CA SER A 63 1.44 29.99 -5.35
C SER A 63 2.72 29.42 -4.72
N GLU A 64 3.42 30.20 -3.89
CA GLU A 64 4.61 29.73 -3.18
C GLU A 64 4.29 28.57 -2.22
N ALA A 65 3.16 28.63 -1.53
CA ALA A 65 2.66 27.54 -0.69
C ALA A 65 2.37 26.27 -1.50
N VAL A 66 1.84 26.40 -2.72
CA VAL A 66 1.63 25.25 -3.63
C VAL A 66 2.97 24.63 -4.02
N ASP A 67 3.95 25.44 -4.41
CA ASP A 67 5.28 24.95 -4.79
C ASP A 67 5.95 24.20 -3.62
N LEU A 68 5.85 24.74 -2.41
CA LEU A 68 6.34 24.09 -1.19
C LEU A 68 5.66 22.73 -0.94
N VAL A 69 4.33 22.66 -1.03
CA VAL A 69 3.58 21.41 -0.83
C VAL A 69 3.93 20.39 -1.91
N ALA A 70 4.00 20.81 -3.17
CA ALA A 70 4.35 19.95 -4.29
C ALA A 70 5.77 19.38 -4.15
N GLU A 71 6.74 20.22 -3.77
CA GLU A 71 8.11 19.80 -3.50
C GLU A 71 8.17 18.79 -2.34
N ARG A 72 7.41 19.02 -1.26
CA ARG A 72 7.35 18.09 -0.12
C ARG A 72 6.75 16.74 -0.52
N ILE A 73 5.69 16.71 -1.31
CA ILE A 73 5.10 15.46 -1.83
C ILE A 73 6.12 14.70 -2.67
N ALA A 74 6.83 15.39 -3.56
CA ALA A 74 7.81 14.78 -4.44
C ALA A 74 9.02 14.22 -3.66
N GLN A 75 9.53 14.94 -2.66
CA GLN A 75 10.58 14.45 -1.77
C GLN A 75 10.14 13.21 -0.99
N THR A 76 8.91 13.22 -0.47
CA THR A 76 8.34 12.07 0.23
C THR A 76 8.21 10.86 -0.69
N ALA A 77 7.83 11.08 -1.95
CA ALA A 77 7.82 10.01 -2.95
C ALA A 77 9.22 9.48 -3.22
N ASP A 78 10.21 10.34 -3.48
CA ASP A 78 11.61 9.94 -3.68
C ASP A 78 12.16 9.12 -2.49
N GLU A 79 11.83 9.53 -1.26
CA GLU A 79 12.16 8.82 -0.02
C GLU A 79 11.52 7.42 0.04
N LEU A 80 10.22 7.32 -0.25
CA LEU A 80 9.49 6.04 -0.25
C LEU A 80 9.95 5.10 -1.37
N LEU A 81 10.39 5.64 -2.51
CA LEU A 81 10.90 4.86 -3.63
C LEU A 81 12.37 4.45 -3.45
N GLY A 82 13.09 5.04 -2.49
CA GLY A 82 14.53 4.82 -2.31
C GLY A 82 15.40 5.28 -3.47
N VAL A 83 14.86 6.09 -4.39
CA VAL A 83 15.54 6.61 -5.57
C VAL A 83 15.38 8.13 -5.65
N LYS A 84 16.47 8.84 -5.91
CA LYS A 84 16.37 10.27 -6.29
C LYS A 84 15.90 10.34 -7.73
N TRP A 85 14.81 11.04 -8.02
CA TRP A 85 14.30 11.19 -9.40
C TRP A 85 14.78 12.49 -10.07
N ASP A 86 15.32 12.42 -11.28
CA ASP A 86 15.57 13.60 -12.14
C ASP A 86 14.23 14.00 -12.79
N ARG A 87 13.53 14.92 -12.15
CA ARG A 87 12.18 15.37 -12.53
C ARG A 87 12.12 16.05 -13.90
N ARG A 88 13.23 16.63 -14.39
CA ARG A 88 13.29 17.24 -15.73
C ARG A 88 13.42 16.19 -16.83
N ARG A 89 14.03 15.05 -16.52
CA ARG A 89 14.31 13.97 -17.48
C ARG A 89 13.38 12.77 -17.32
N GLY A 90 12.55 12.73 -16.28
CA GLY A 90 11.61 11.64 -16.03
C GLY A 90 12.29 10.30 -15.73
N ARG A 91 13.49 10.30 -15.12
CA ARG A 91 14.25 9.07 -14.81
C ARG A 91 15.01 9.19 -13.48
N PRO A 92 15.41 8.09 -12.82
CA PRO A 92 16.26 8.15 -11.63
C PRO A 92 17.55 8.95 -11.87
N ALA A 93 17.83 9.90 -10.97
CA ALA A 93 19.07 10.67 -10.92
C ALA A 93 20.21 9.75 -10.47
N GLY A 94 21.20 9.54 -11.35
CA GLY A 94 22.36 8.68 -11.07
C GLY A 94 22.07 7.20 -11.30
N ALA A 95 21.59 6.85 -12.51
CA ALA A 95 21.30 5.51 -13.01
C ALA A 95 22.52 4.55 -13.09
N ALA A 96 23.21 4.36 -11.96
CA ALA A 96 24.25 3.36 -11.75
C ALA A 96 23.97 2.47 -10.53
N ARG A 97 22.95 2.77 -9.70
CA ARG A 97 22.65 2.03 -8.46
C ARG A 97 21.32 1.26 -8.47
N ALA A 98 20.48 1.46 -9.49
CA ALA A 98 19.21 0.73 -9.63
C ALA A 98 19.40 -0.75 -10.03
N GLU A 99 20.60 -1.15 -10.44
CA GLU A 99 20.90 -2.54 -10.84
C GLU A 99 21.23 -3.46 -9.64
N THR A 100 21.48 -2.90 -8.44
CA THR A 100 21.96 -3.67 -7.28
C THR A 100 20.89 -4.25 -6.35
N ILE A 101 19.59 -4.02 -6.58
CA ILE A 101 18.51 -4.63 -5.77
C ILE A 101 17.86 -5.83 -6.48
N ALA A 102 18.21 -6.10 -7.74
CA ALA A 102 17.62 -7.18 -8.54
C ALA A 102 18.28 -8.57 -8.36
N LYS A 103 18.87 -8.84 -7.19
CA LYS A 103 19.42 -10.17 -6.86
C LYS A 103 19.04 -10.63 -5.46
N GLU A 104 17.74 -10.61 -5.17
CA GLU A 104 17.15 -11.67 -4.35
C GLU A 104 15.97 -12.23 -5.15
N GLU A 105 16.05 -13.52 -5.47
CA GLU A 105 14.97 -14.29 -6.08
C GLU A 105 13.81 -14.40 -5.07
N THR A 106 13.01 -13.35 -4.92
CA THR A 106 11.87 -13.38 -3.99
C THR A 106 10.58 -13.25 -4.78
N GLU A 107 9.95 -14.41 -4.97
CA GLU A 107 8.55 -14.66 -5.34
C GLU A 107 8.02 -13.95 -6.60
N ALA A 108 7.26 -14.68 -7.41
CA ALA A 108 6.58 -14.07 -8.54
C ALA A 108 5.63 -12.97 -8.03
N LYS A 109 5.67 -11.78 -8.64
CA LYS A 109 4.81 -10.64 -8.28
C LYS A 109 3.92 -10.30 -9.47
N VAL A 110 2.66 -9.95 -9.22
CA VAL A 110 1.76 -9.41 -10.26
C VAL A 110 1.65 -7.89 -10.06
N ALA A 111 1.68 -7.16 -11.17
CA ALA A 111 1.73 -5.70 -11.27
C ALA A 111 2.99 -5.06 -10.64
N SER A 112 3.97 -4.70 -11.47
CA SER A 112 5.15 -3.94 -11.03
C SER A 112 4.79 -2.46 -10.90
N CYS A 113 4.63 -1.97 -9.66
CA CYS A 113 4.61 -0.53 -9.42
C CYS A 113 6.00 0.08 -9.72
N ALA A 114 6.08 1.38 -10.00
CA ALA A 114 7.31 2.08 -10.33
C ALA A 114 8.40 2.00 -9.23
N CYS A 115 8.00 1.73 -7.98
CA CYS A 115 8.89 1.42 -6.86
C CYS A 115 9.53 0.02 -6.91
N GLY A 116 9.14 -0.84 -7.85
CA GLY A 116 9.53 -2.25 -7.86
C GLY A 116 8.78 -3.13 -6.84
N SER A 117 7.92 -2.55 -5.99
CA SER A 117 6.99 -3.35 -5.18
C SER A 117 5.86 -3.85 -6.08
N GLY A 118 5.85 -5.14 -6.38
CA GLY A 118 4.67 -5.79 -6.92
C GLY A 118 3.90 -6.51 -5.81
N ILE A 119 2.62 -6.79 -6.06
CA ILE A 119 1.82 -7.53 -5.10
C ILE A 119 2.36 -8.98 -5.08
N PRO A 120 2.74 -9.51 -3.90
CA PRO A 120 3.25 -10.87 -3.81
C PRO A 120 2.17 -11.86 -4.26
N ILE A 121 2.57 -12.89 -4.99
CA ILE A 121 1.68 -14.00 -5.34
C ILE A 121 2.14 -15.29 -4.68
N GLN A 122 1.17 -16.12 -4.34
CA GLN A 122 1.40 -17.44 -3.79
C GLN A 122 0.68 -18.46 -4.65
N LYS A 123 1.42 -19.49 -5.08
CA LYS A 123 0.84 -20.65 -5.77
C LYS A 123 0.32 -21.63 -4.73
N VAL A 124 -0.95 -21.99 -4.84
CA VAL A 124 -1.63 -22.88 -3.91
C VAL A 124 -2.29 -24.01 -4.68
N SER A 125 -2.15 -25.23 -4.18
CA SER A 125 -2.86 -26.38 -4.74
C SER A 125 -4.31 -26.37 -4.28
N VAL A 126 -5.23 -26.29 -5.25
CA VAL A 126 -6.68 -26.34 -5.06
C VAL A 126 -7.21 -27.50 -5.90
N ASN A 127 -7.73 -28.55 -5.26
CA ASN A 127 -8.19 -29.79 -5.93
C ASN A 127 -7.15 -30.38 -6.93
N GLY A 128 -5.87 -30.37 -6.54
CA GLY A 128 -4.77 -30.85 -7.39
C GLY A 128 -4.40 -29.95 -8.56
N LYS A 129 -5.06 -28.80 -8.73
CA LYS A 129 -4.68 -27.76 -9.69
C LYS A 129 -3.88 -26.67 -8.99
N GLU A 130 -2.81 -26.21 -9.64
CA GLU A 130 -2.05 -25.06 -9.15
C GLU A 130 -2.80 -23.77 -9.49
N VAL A 131 -3.23 -23.04 -8.47
CA VAL A 131 -3.91 -21.75 -8.59
C VAL A 131 -2.98 -20.66 -8.05
N THR A 132 -2.86 -19.56 -8.80
CA THR A 132 -2.09 -18.40 -8.35
C THR A 132 -3.01 -17.45 -7.61
N PHE A 133 -2.77 -17.27 -6.32
CA PHE A 133 -3.45 -16.27 -5.52
C PHE A 133 -2.61 -15.01 -5.40
N ILE A 134 -3.26 -13.87 -5.47
CA ILE A 134 -2.66 -12.55 -5.31
C ILE A 134 -2.82 -12.12 -3.85
N ALA A 135 -1.76 -11.58 -3.25
CA ALA A 135 -1.71 -10.99 -1.91
C ALA A 135 -1.84 -11.93 -0.70
N LEU A 136 -1.93 -13.26 -0.85
CA LEU A 136 -2.11 -14.18 0.30
C LEU A 136 -1.10 -13.96 1.44
N PRO A 137 0.22 -13.83 1.21
CA PRO A 137 1.16 -13.64 2.32
C PRO A 137 0.85 -12.39 3.15
N LEU A 138 0.43 -11.30 2.50
CA LEU A 138 0.08 -10.05 3.17
C LEU A 138 -1.27 -10.14 3.88
N ILE A 139 -2.25 -10.82 3.27
CA ILE A 139 -3.56 -11.05 3.90
C ILE A 139 -3.38 -11.90 5.17
N PHE A 140 -2.50 -12.91 5.14
CA PHE A 140 -2.20 -13.76 6.29
C PHE A 140 -1.49 -12.99 7.40
N GLU A 141 -0.45 -12.22 7.08
CA GLU A 141 0.22 -11.34 8.03
C GLU A 141 -0.77 -10.38 8.71
N GLN A 142 -1.70 -9.80 7.95
CA GLN A 142 -2.74 -8.92 8.48
C GLN A 142 -3.62 -9.65 9.51
N PHE A 143 -4.14 -10.84 9.18
CA PHE A 143 -5.01 -11.58 10.08
C PHE A 143 -4.25 -11.99 11.35
N HIS A 144 -2.97 -12.38 11.23
CA HIS A 144 -2.12 -12.69 12.37
C HIS A 144 -1.94 -11.48 13.30
N GLN A 145 -1.60 -10.31 12.76
CA GLN A 145 -1.44 -9.07 13.54
C GLN A 145 -2.72 -8.62 14.24
N GLN A 146 -3.89 -8.99 13.71
CA GLN A 146 -5.20 -8.76 14.34
C GLN A 146 -5.56 -9.82 15.40
N GLY A 147 -4.66 -10.77 15.68
CA GLY A 147 -4.89 -11.87 16.63
C GLY A 147 -5.88 -12.92 16.13
N LYS A 148 -6.16 -12.97 14.82
CA LYS A 148 -7.20 -13.82 14.25
C LYS A 148 -6.67 -15.22 13.98
N SER A 149 -6.97 -16.17 14.86
CA SER A 149 -6.56 -17.57 14.66
C SER A 149 -7.32 -18.26 13.51
N PRO A 150 -6.67 -19.12 12.70
CA PRO A 150 -7.35 -19.94 11.70
C PRO A 150 -8.45 -20.85 12.27
N ALA A 151 -8.36 -21.24 13.55
CA ALA A 151 -9.39 -22.01 14.24
C ALA A 151 -10.57 -21.15 14.75
N GLY A 152 -10.45 -19.82 14.72
CA GLY A 152 -11.40 -18.87 15.32
C GLY A 152 -12.59 -18.48 14.43
N GLY A 153 -12.93 -19.27 13.41
CA GLY A 153 -14.07 -18.97 12.52
C GLY A 153 -13.83 -17.81 11.55
N VAL A 154 -12.58 -17.55 11.18
CA VAL A 154 -12.16 -16.39 10.36
C VAL A 154 -12.36 -16.59 8.85
N ALA A 155 -12.88 -17.75 8.44
CA ALA A 155 -12.94 -18.20 7.05
C ALA A 155 -13.70 -17.23 6.13
N GLU A 156 -14.90 -16.83 6.55
CA GLU A 156 -15.74 -15.92 5.75
C GLU A 156 -15.06 -14.57 5.55
N GLU A 157 -14.52 -14.00 6.63
CA GLU A 157 -13.83 -12.71 6.56
C GLU A 157 -12.57 -12.79 5.70
N LEU A 158 -11.78 -13.86 5.86
CA LEU A 158 -10.57 -14.10 5.08
C LEU A 158 -10.90 -14.18 3.59
N MET A 159 -11.92 -14.97 3.24
CA MET A 159 -12.32 -15.15 1.86
C MET A 159 -12.93 -13.90 1.24
N ASN A 160 -13.62 -13.06 2.02
CA ASN A 160 -14.08 -11.76 1.55
C ASN A 160 -12.91 -10.85 1.14
N VAL A 161 -11.77 -10.92 1.82
CA VAL A 161 -10.57 -10.17 1.42
C VAL A 161 -9.88 -10.82 0.22
N VAL A 162 -9.75 -12.14 0.18
CA VAL A 162 -9.11 -12.87 -0.93
C VAL A 162 -9.84 -12.63 -2.26
N LYS A 163 -11.19 -12.64 -2.25
CA LYS A 163 -12.04 -12.41 -3.43
C LYS A 163 -11.86 -11.02 -4.06
N ILE A 164 -11.28 -10.04 -3.34
CA ILE A 164 -10.95 -8.72 -3.89
C ILE A 164 -9.86 -8.84 -4.97
N TYR A 165 -8.92 -9.78 -4.80
CA TYR A 165 -7.73 -9.91 -5.63
C TYR A 165 -7.75 -11.12 -6.54
N THR A 166 -8.33 -12.21 -6.07
CA THR A 166 -8.34 -13.49 -6.78
C THR A 166 -9.80 -13.89 -7.03
N PRO A 167 -10.30 -13.78 -8.28
CA PRO A 167 -11.63 -14.25 -8.63
C PRO A 167 -11.76 -15.75 -8.33
N ILE A 168 -12.86 -16.13 -7.68
CA ILE A 168 -13.15 -17.53 -7.36
C ILE A 168 -14.27 -18.01 -8.28
N PRO A 169 -14.10 -19.14 -9.01
CA PRO A 169 -15.16 -19.70 -9.84
C PRO A 169 -16.43 -20.00 -9.02
N GLU A 170 -17.60 -19.72 -9.60
CA GLU A 170 -18.88 -20.09 -8.99
C GLU A 170 -18.93 -21.61 -8.74
N GLY A 171 -19.37 -22.01 -7.55
CA GLY A 171 -19.45 -23.42 -7.15
C GLY A 171 -18.14 -24.03 -6.63
N GLU A 172 -17.00 -23.33 -6.69
CA GLU A 172 -15.72 -23.80 -6.13
C GLU A 172 -15.36 -23.13 -4.80
N GLU A 173 -16.25 -22.31 -4.22
CA GLU A 173 -15.96 -21.49 -3.03
C GLU A 173 -15.49 -22.30 -1.83
N GLU A 174 -16.12 -23.45 -1.57
CA GLU A 174 -15.76 -24.32 -0.44
C GLU A 174 -14.34 -24.84 -0.59
N THR A 175 -13.99 -25.37 -1.76
CA THR A 175 -12.67 -25.93 -2.04
C THR A 175 -11.56 -24.86 -2.00
N TYR A 176 -11.84 -23.64 -2.47
CA TYR A 176 -10.90 -22.53 -2.36
C TYR A 176 -10.74 -22.08 -0.91
N THR A 177 -11.82 -22.06 -0.14
CA THR A 177 -11.80 -21.71 1.28
C THR A 177 -10.94 -22.69 2.07
N GLU A 178 -11.13 -23.99 1.86
CA GLU A 178 -10.30 -25.04 2.47
C GLU A 178 -8.82 -24.89 2.14
N ALA A 179 -8.51 -24.62 0.86
CA ALA A 179 -7.13 -24.44 0.43
C ALA A 179 -6.48 -23.21 1.07
N VAL A 180 -7.16 -22.06 1.05
CA VAL A 180 -6.67 -20.82 1.66
C VAL A 180 -6.50 -20.97 3.18
N LEU A 181 -7.45 -21.59 3.87
CA LEU A 181 -7.36 -21.82 5.31
C LEU A 181 -6.20 -22.75 5.68
N ARG A 182 -5.94 -23.77 4.86
CA ARG A 182 -4.79 -24.66 5.04
C ARG A 182 -3.47 -23.88 4.99
N GLU A 183 -3.32 -23.02 3.98
CA GLU A 183 -2.12 -22.17 3.85
C GLU A 183 -2.04 -21.16 5.01
N TYR A 184 -3.17 -20.55 5.41
CA TYR A 184 -3.19 -19.62 6.55
C TYR A 184 -2.77 -20.31 7.85
N ALA A 185 -3.25 -21.54 8.09
CA ALA A 185 -2.87 -22.32 9.25
C ALA A 185 -1.38 -22.70 9.25
N ALA A 186 -0.79 -22.95 8.08
CA ALA A 186 0.65 -23.18 7.96
C ALA A 186 1.45 -21.91 8.28
N PHE A 187 1.07 -20.77 7.70
CA PHE A 187 1.68 -19.48 7.99
C PHE A 187 1.60 -19.12 9.48
N TYR A 188 0.42 -19.30 10.09
CA TYR A 188 0.19 -18.96 11.50
C TYR A 188 1.12 -19.77 12.42
N ARG A 189 1.26 -21.09 12.20
CA ARG A 189 2.18 -21.92 13.00
C ARG A 189 3.63 -21.46 12.86
N GLN A 190 4.07 -21.14 11.64
CA GLN A 190 5.43 -20.67 11.40
C GLN A 190 5.74 -19.34 12.11
N LYS A 191 4.74 -18.48 12.32
CA LYS A 191 4.87 -17.22 13.06
C LYS A 191 4.90 -17.40 14.57
N GLU A 192 4.26 -18.44 15.11
CA GLU A 192 4.28 -18.74 16.55
C GLU A 192 5.56 -19.50 16.98
N GLU A 193 6.23 -20.16 16.03
CA GLU A 193 7.48 -20.90 16.26
C GLU A 193 8.75 -20.02 16.18
N ASN A 194 8.64 -18.78 15.69
CA ASN A 194 9.73 -17.81 15.55
C ASN A 194 9.56 -16.62 16.49
#